data_AF-A0A6L9JG72-F1
#
_entry.id   AF-A0A6L9JG72-F1
#
_cell.length_a   1.000
_cell.length_b   1.000
_cell.length_c   1.000
_cell.angle_alpha   90.00
_cell.angle_beta   90.00
_cell.angle_gamma   90.00
#
_symmetry.space_group_name_H-M   'P 1'
#
loop_
_entity.id
_entity.type
_entity.pdbx_description
1 polymer ?
#
loop_
_entity_poly.entity_id
_entity_poly.type
_entity_poly.pdbx_seq_one_letter_code
_entity_poly.pdbx_strand_id
1 'polypeptide(L)'
;MTILVDTSVWIDHFKNRNDGLIQLLSRDLVLIHPMILAEIACGTPLAPRLRTLGDLGLLPQSHQATIIEVMAFIENEKLYGLGCGLVDITLLASTLITPGARLWTLDKRLEKLAKRLNASYQPIH
;
A
#
# COMPACT_ATOMS: atom_id res chain seq x y z
N MET A 1 4.25 7.51 -12.95
CA MET A 1 3.48 7.48 -11.69
C MET A 1 3.22 6.03 -11.38
N THR A 2 3.69 5.55 -10.24
CA THR A 2 3.43 4.18 -9.76
C THR A 2 2.56 4.24 -8.52
N ILE A 3 1.88 3.14 -8.19
CA ILE A 3 0.87 3.12 -7.14
C ILE A 3 1.21 1.99 -6.17
N LEU A 4 1.56 2.32 -4.93
CA LEU A 4 1.62 1.35 -3.84
C LEU A 4 0.18 1.04 -3.41
N VAL A 5 -0.22 -0.22 -3.59
CA VAL A 5 -1.58 -0.68 -3.31
C VAL A 5 -1.60 -1.33 -1.93
N ASP A 6 -2.31 -0.70 -1.00
CA ASP A 6 -2.49 -1.16 0.38
C ASP A 6 -3.28 -2.49 0.44
N THR A 7 -3.09 -3.23 1.53
CA THR A 7 -3.76 -4.50 1.84
C THR A 7 -5.29 -4.38 1.74
N SER A 8 -5.86 -3.27 2.18
CA SER A 8 -7.32 -3.05 2.12
C SER A 8 -7.88 -3.09 0.68
N VAL A 9 -7.14 -2.55 -0.31
CA VAL A 9 -7.52 -2.58 -1.73
C VAL A 9 -7.38 -4.00 -2.29
N TRP A 10 -6.31 -4.72 -1.94
CA TRP A 10 -6.14 -6.12 -2.33
C TRP A 10 -7.26 -7.01 -1.81
N ILE A 11 -7.60 -6.89 -0.53
CA ILE A 11 -8.69 -7.65 0.09
C ILE A 11 -10.02 -7.36 -0.60
N ASP A 12 -10.31 -6.09 -0.91
CA ASP A 12 -11.50 -5.75 -1.68
C ASP A 12 -11.45 -6.36 -3.08
N HIS A 13 -10.33 -6.26 -3.80
CA HIS A 13 -10.17 -6.84 -5.13
C HIS A 13 -10.38 -8.37 -5.17
N PHE A 14 -9.90 -9.08 -4.15
CA PHE A 14 -10.08 -10.53 -4.06
C PHE A 14 -11.53 -10.94 -3.78
N LYS A 15 -12.32 -10.07 -3.14
CA LYS A 15 -13.75 -10.29 -2.93
C LYS A 15 -14.60 -9.82 -4.10
N ASN A 16 -14.24 -8.68 -4.67
CA ASN A 16 -14.95 -7.94 -5.70
C ASN A 16 -13.97 -7.56 -6.79
N ARG A 17 -14.21 -7.99 -8.02
CA ARG A 17 -13.36 -7.63 -9.16
C ARG A 17 -13.23 -6.11 -9.28
N ASN A 18 -12.02 -5.58 -9.07
CA ASN A 18 -11.70 -4.16 -9.21
C ASN A 18 -11.01 -3.89 -10.57
N ASP A 19 -11.75 -3.34 -11.53
CA ASP A 19 -11.27 -3.04 -12.89
C ASP A 19 -10.12 -2.02 -12.93
N GLY A 20 -10.15 -1.03 -12.03
CA GLY A 20 -9.09 -0.03 -11.92
C GLY A 20 -7.75 -0.68 -11.55
N LEU A 21 -7.77 -1.60 -10.58
CA LEU A 21 -6.57 -2.35 -10.20
C LEU A 21 -6.07 -3.25 -11.35
N ILE A 22 -6.96 -3.92 -12.06
CA ILE A 22 -6.60 -4.74 -13.24
C ILE A 22 -5.91 -3.88 -14.30
N GLN A 23 -6.44 -2.69 -14.57
CA GLN A 23 -5.85 -1.78 -15.54
C GLN A 23 -4.45 -1.32 -15.11
N LEU A 24 -4.25 -0.98 -13.84
CA LEU A 24 -2.93 -0.61 -13.32
C LEU A 24 -1.93 -1.77 -13.39
N LEU A 25 -2.37 -3.00 -13.06
CA LEU A 25 -1.55 -4.21 -13.17
C LEU A 25 -1.13 -4.47 -14.61
N SER A 26 -2.05 -4.35 -15.56
CA SER A 26 -1.76 -4.54 -17.00
C SER A 26 -0.76 -3.55 -17.60
N ARG A 27 -0.47 -2.46 -16.89
CA ARG A 27 0.43 -1.38 -17.31
C ARG A 27 1.71 -1.31 -16.47
N ASP A 28 1.96 -2.31 -15.62
CA ASP A 28 3.11 -2.34 -14.70
C ASP A 28 3.20 -1.11 -13.78
N LEU A 29 2.06 -0.54 -13.39
CA LEU A 29 2.00 0.65 -12.55
C LEU A 29 1.81 0.35 -11.05
N VAL A 30 1.62 -0.92 -10.68
CA VAL A 30 1.40 -1.34 -9.29
C VAL A 30 2.73 -1.67 -8.61
N LEU A 31 2.92 -1.11 -7.42
CA LEU A 31 3.98 -1.48 -6.49
C LEU A 31 3.41 -2.38 -5.38
N ILE A 32 4.27 -3.24 -4.84
CA ILE A 32 4.03 -3.99 -3.61
C ILE A 32 5.09 -3.60 -2.57
N HIS A 33 4.77 -3.77 -1.29
CA HIS A 33 5.73 -3.68 -0.17
C HIS A 33 5.71 -5.00 0.63
N PRO A 34 6.85 -5.45 1.21
CA PRO A 34 6.88 -6.70 1.96
C PRO A 34 5.87 -6.79 3.12
N MET A 35 5.56 -5.67 3.79
CA MET A 35 4.52 -5.65 4.83
C MET A 35 3.12 -5.94 4.27
N ILE A 36 2.76 -5.43 3.08
CA ILE A 36 1.49 -5.75 2.43
C ILE A 36 1.42 -7.25 2.13
N LEU A 37 2.50 -7.81 1.58
CA LEU A 37 2.57 -9.25 1.29
C LEU A 37 2.41 -10.09 2.57
N ALA A 38 3.06 -9.67 3.67
CA ALA A 38 2.95 -10.33 4.97
C ALA A 38 1.53 -10.22 5.55
N GLU A 39 0.89 -9.05 5.50
CA GLU A 39 -0.49 -8.86 5.96
C GLU A 39 -1.48 -9.71 5.17
N ILE A 40 -1.34 -9.75 3.84
CA ILE A 40 -2.14 -10.61 2.97
C ILE A 40 -1.91 -12.09 3.32
N ALA A 41 -0.66 -12.49 3.59
CA ALA A 41 -0.32 -13.84 4.01
C ALA A 41 -0.92 -14.20 5.39
N CYS A 42 -1.16 -13.22 6.28
CA CYS A 42 -1.86 -13.46 7.55
C CYS A 42 -3.36 -13.79 7.38
N GLY A 43 -3.97 -13.50 6.22
CA GLY A 43 -5.38 -13.76 5.94
C GLY A 43 -5.74 -15.19 5.48
N THR A 44 -7.04 -15.46 5.33
CA THR A 44 -7.65 -16.73 4.85
C THR A 44 -8.77 -16.47 3.81
N PRO A 45 -9.16 -17.47 2.98
CA PRO A 45 -8.35 -18.17 2.00
C PRO A 45 -8.22 -17.38 0.68
N LEU A 46 -6.98 -17.07 0.30
CA LEU A 46 -6.63 -16.79 -1.09
C LEU A 46 -6.56 -18.11 -1.83
N ALA A 47 -7.28 -18.26 -2.95
CA ALA A 47 -7.20 -19.46 -3.77
C ALA A 47 -6.90 -19.08 -5.23
N PRO A 48 -5.84 -19.62 -5.85
CA PRO A 48 -4.83 -20.55 -5.30
C PRO A 48 -3.73 -19.82 -4.50
N ARG A 49 -3.65 -20.06 -3.18
CA ARG A 49 -2.82 -19.30 -2.22
C ARG A 49 -1.37 -19.07 -2.64
N LEU A 50 -0.62 -20.15 -2.88
CA LEU A 50 0.81 -20.08 -3.17
C LEU A 50 1.08 -19.35 -4.49
N ARG A 51 0.21 -19.56 -5.49
CA ARG A 51 0.29 -18.84 -6.76
C ARG A 51 0.02 -17.35 -6.54
N THR A 52 -1.07 -16.99 -5.87
CA THR A 52 -1.41 -15.58 -5.62
C THR A 52 -0.30 -14.85 -4.86
N LEU A 53 0.23 -15.44 -3.79
CA LEU A 53 1.34 -14.83 -3.04
C LEU A 53 2.63 -14.76 -3.86
N GLY A 54 2.90 -15.78 -4.68
CA GLY A 54 4.04 -15.78 -5.61
C GLY A 54 3.91 -14.66 -6.65
N ASP A 55 2.76 -14.54 -7.29
CA ASP A 55 2.47 -13.52 -8.29
C ASP A 55 2.57 -12.10 -7.70
N LEU A 56 2.03 -11.88 -6.49
CA LEU A 56 2.20 -10.61 -5.77
C LEU A 56 3.66 -10.31 -5.44
N GLY A 57 4.44 -11.33 -5.07
CA GLY A 57 5.86 -11.21 -4.76
C GLY A 57 6.73 -10.84 -5.97
N LEU A 58 6.22 -11.04 -7.20
CA LEU A 58 6.90 -10.67 -8.45
C LEU A 58 6.63 -9.22 -8.87
N LEU A 59 5.69 -8.53 -8.22
CA LEU A 59 5.42 -7.13 -8.51
C LEU A 59 6.63 -6.24 -8.19
N PRO A 60 6.81 -5.12 -8.91
CA PRO A 60 7.83 -4.13 -8.59
C PRO A 60 7.72 -3.67 -7.13
N GLN A 61 8.85 -3.63 -6.42
CA GLN A 61 8.89 -3.26 -5.01
C GLN A 61 8.94 -1.74 -4.85
N SER A 62 8.24 -1.21 -3.86
CA SER A 62 8.52 0.15 -3.39
C SER A 62 9.88 0.20 -2.67
N HIS A 63 10.44 1.40 -2.53
CA HIS A 63 11.48 1.61 -1.52
C HIS A 63 10.89 1.29 -0.13
N GLN A 64 11.74 0.84 0.78
CA GLN A 64 11.34 0.39 2.11
C GLN A 64 11.91 1.38 3.14
N ALA A 65 11.01 2.10 3.81
CA ALA A 65 11.42 2.95 4.92
C ALA A 65 11.89 2.07 6.08
N THR A 66 13.09 2.35 6.59
CA THR A 66 13.60 1.69 7.79
C THR A 66 12.78 2.08 9.02
N ILE A 67 12.79 1.26 10.07
CA ILE A 67 12.12 1.61 11.33
C ILE A 67 12.65 2.93 11.91
N ILE A 68 13.93 3.24 11.73
CA ILE A 68 14.53 4.50 12.18
C ILE A 68 13.92 5.69 11.41
N GLU A 69 13.82 5.59 10.09
CA GLU A 69 13.18 6.62 9.25
C GLU A 69 11.68 6.76 9.57
N VAL A 70 10.98 5.65 9.83
CA VAL A 70 9.57 5.65 10.24
C VAL A 70 9.39 6.37 11.57
N MET A 71 10.25 6.11 12.57
CA MET A 71 10.20 6.80 13.86
C MET A 71 10.46 8.30 13.70
N ALA A 72 11.46 8.68 12.91
CA ALA A 72 11.73 10.09 12.62
C ALA A 72 10.56 10.76 11.88
N PHE A 73 9.93 10.05 10.94
CA PHE A 73 8.76 10.52 10.20
C PHE A 73 7.54 10.73 11.10
N ILE A 74 7.29 9.82 12.05
CA ILE A 74 6.21 9.97 13.04
C ILE A 74 6.36 11.26 13.84
N GLU A 75 7.57 11.57 14.31
CA GLU A 75 7.84 12.77 15.10
C GLU A 75 7.78 14.04 14.26
N ASN A 76 8.44 14.04 13.09
CA ASN A 76 8.50 15.21 12.21
C ASN A 76 7.12 15.62 11.68
N GLU A 77 6.30 14.65 11.30
CA GLU A 77 4.96 14.90 10.75
C GLU A 77 3.84 14.85 11.80
N LYS A 78 4.18 14.58 13.07
CA LYS A 78 3.25 14.45 14.19
C LYS A 78 2.12 13.47 13.89
N LEU A 79 2.49 12.23 13.56
CA LEU A 79 1.55 11.19 13.09
C LEU A 79 0.93 10.37 14.22
N TYR A 80 1.33 10.62 15.47
CA TYR A 80 0.79 9.95 16.65
C TYR A 80 -0.66 10.36 16.95
N GLY A 81 -1.44 9.43 17.51
CA GLY A 81 -2.84 9.68 17.88
C GLY A 81 -3.84 9.78 16.71
N LEU A 82 -3.40 9.50 15.48
CA LEU A 82 -4.22 9.61 14.27
C LEU A 82 -4.92 8.29 13.87
N GLY A 83 -4.75 7.24 14.67
CA GLY A 83 -5.45 5.96 14.51
C GLY A 83 -4.94 5.09 13.36
N CYS A 84 -3.71 5.31 12.91
CA CYS A 84 -2.97 4.46 11.97
C CYS A 84 -1.89 3.67 12.72
N GLY A 85 -1.72 2.40 12.36
CA GLY A 85 -0.74 1.50 12.96
C GLY A 85 0.67 1.64 12.35
N LEU A 86 1.64 0.89 12.89
CA LEU A 86 3.02 0.88 12.39
C LEU A 86 3.09 0.55 10.89
N VAL A 87 2.32 -0.43 10.43
CA VAL A 87 2.31 -0.84 9.01
C VAL A 87 1.83 0.32 8.14
N ASP A 88 0.69 0.92 8.46
CA ASP A 88 0.15 2.08 7.74
C ASP A 88 1.19 3.20 7.58
N ILE A 89 1.86 3.57 8.68
CA ILE A 89 2.87 4.63 8.66
C ILE A 89 4.11 4.20 7.87
N THR A 90 4.49 2.93 7.96
CA THR A 90 5.60 2.38 7.16
C THR A 90 5.29 2.43 5.67
N LEU A 91 4.07 2.09 5.26
CA LEU A 91 3.63 2.18 3.86
C LEU A 91 3.58 3.63 3.38
N LEU A 92 3.10 4.55 4.21
CA LEU A 92 3.09 5.97 3.88
C LEU A 92 4.51 6.54 3.71
N ALA A 93 5.41 6.25 4.64
CA ALA A 93 6.81 6.64 4.56
C ALA A 93 7.48 6.05 3.32
N SER A 94 7.30 4.74 3.09
CA SER A 94 7.82 4.01 1.93
C SER A 94 7.30 4.58 0.61
N THR A 95 6.03 4.99 0.55
CA THR A 95 5.46 5.69 -0.61
C THR A 95 6.19 7.00 -0.88
N LEU A 96 6.39 7.83 0.15
CA LEU A 96 7.01 9.15 0.00
C LEU A 96 8.48 9.10 -0.44
N ILE A 97 9.23 8.08 -0.01
CA ILE A 97 10.63 7.89 -0.43
C ILE A 97 10.76 7.14 -1.77
N THR A 98 9.66 6.62 -2.32
CA THR A 98 9.65 5.97 -3.64
C THR A 98 9.35 7.02 -4.72
N PRO A 99 10.27 7.28 -5.66
CA PRO A 99 10.11 8.34 -6.65
C PRO A 99 8.83 8.19 -7.49
N GLY A 100 7.97 9.21 -7.44
CA GLY A 100 6.74 9.25 -8.24
C GLY A 100 5.68 8.22 -7.87
N ALA A 101 5.79 7.62 -6.67
CA ALA A 101 4.79 6.71 -6.13
C ALA A 101 3.64 7.46 -5.44
N ARG A 102 2.46 6.85 -5.44
CA ARG A 102 1.31 7.25 -4.63
C ARG A 102 0.69 6.06 -3.93
N LEU A 103 0.02 6.31 -2.80
CA LEU A 103 -0.62 5.30 -1.97
C LEU A 103 -2.11 5.21 -2.32
N TRP A 104 -2.56 4.01 -2.68
CA TRP A 104 -3.97 3.68 -2.80
C TRP A 104 -4.39 2.80 -1.62
N THR A 105 -5.33 3.29 -0.81
CA THR A 105 -5.90 2.58 0.33
C THR A 105 -7.41 2.81 0.40
N LEU A 106 -8.14 1.84 0.95
CA LEU A 106 -9.55 1.98 1.33
C LEU A 106 -9.73 2.32 2.83
N ASP A 107 -8.65 2.36 3.61
CA ASP A 107 -8.69 2.85 4.99
C ASP A 107 -8.78 4.37 5.01
N LYS A 108 -9.87 4.90 5.58
CA LYS A 108 -10.17 6.34 5.59
C LYS A 108 -9.16 7.15 6.41
N ARG A 109 -8.55 6.57 7.45
CA ARG A 109 -7.56 7.27 8.28
C ARG A 109 -6.25 7.38 7.54
N LEU A 110 -5.77 6.29 6.96
CA LEU A 110 -4.56 6.28 6.15
C LEU A 110 -4.71 7.14 4.90
N GLU A 111 -5.87 7.08 4.23
CA GLU A 111 -6.18 7.93 3.08
C GLU A 111 -6.09 9.42 3.43
N LYS A 112 -6.63 9.82 4.60
CA LYS A 112 -6.55 11.21 5.08
C LYS A 112 -5.10 11.66 5.29
N LEU A 113 -4.23 10.79 5.84
CA LEU A 113 -2.80 11.09 6.00
C LEU A 113 -2.09 11.19 4.64
N ALA A 114 -2.37 10.26 3.74
CA ALA A 114 -1.82 10.28 2.38
C ALA A 114 -2.24 11.54 1.62
N LYS A 115 -3.48 12.01 1.79
CA LYS A 115 -3.95 13.28 1.21
C LYS A 115 -3.21 14.47 1.83
N ARG A 116 -3.06 14.51 3.16
CA ARG A 116 -2.31 15.57 3.88
C ARG A 116 -0.88 15.71 3.35
N LEU A 117 -0.23 14.60 2.98
CA LEU A 117 1.15 14.55 2.50
C LEU A 117 1.27 14.50 0.97
N ASN A 118 0.19 14.77 0.22
CA ASN A 118 0.15 14.74 -1.25
C ASN A 118 0.55 13.40 -1.89
N ALA A 119 0.47 12.30 -1.14
CA ALA A 119 0.80 10.95 -1.57
C ALA A 119 -0.43 10.13 -1.99
N SER A 120 -1.66 10.59 -1.75
CA SER A 120 -2.86 9.80 -2.06
C SER A 120 -3.06 9.64 -3.58
N TYR A 121 -3.36 8.40 -3.98
CA TYR A 121 -3.95 8.05 -5.26
C TYR A 121 -5.46 7.85 -5.10
N GLN A 122 -6.23 8.31 -6.08
CA GLN A 122 -7.67 8.05 -6.21
C GLN A 122 -7.91 7.54 -7.63
N PRO A 123 -8.53 6.36 -7.80
CA PRO A 123 -8.93 5.91 -9.14
C PRO A 123 -9.95 6.89 -9.72
N ILE A 124 -9.81 7.18 -11.02
CA ILE A 124 -10.83 7.92 -11.76
C ILE A 124 -11.92 6.92 -12.12
N HIS A 125 -13.15 7.18 -11.66
CA HIS A 125 -14.34 6.40 -12.01
C HIS A 125 -14.84 6.74 -13.41
#